data_AF-A0A8T3QLG1-F1
#
_entry.id   AF-A0A8T3QLG1-F1
#
_cell.length_a   1.000
_cell.length_b   1.000
_cell.length_c   1.000
_cell.angle_alpha   90.00
_cell.angle_beta   90.00
_cell.angle_gamma   90.00
#
_symmetry.space_group_name_H-M   'P 1'
#
loop_
_entity.id
_entity.type
_entity.pdbx_description
1 polymer ?
#
loop_
_entity_poly.entity_id
_entity_poly.type
_entity_poly.pdbx_seq_one_letter_code
_entity_poly.pdbx_strand_id
1 'polypeptide(L)'
;MRDRLLRDGFVILAVAFVALRLLAIKPWADSVDAYAYWTTRDGVFYQYATTGRIGAYLYSPAFAQALAPFVWLPLAVFTALWTALNSAALWFILRRWALPSILFLPIAFEIVSGNVHLLYAAAIVVGFRWPAAWALMLLTKVTPGVGILWFLVRREWRSLAIALGVTAAIAGVSYALDATQWARWIEILRADAGGAGEGTFTTVGGYLPIALAPRLAVAVVVVVLAALTDRRWLVPVAVVLAMPVVWVNSLAVLAACVPLWRERRVPVARPETFGGTPPLGARP
;
A
#
# COMPACT_ATOMS: atom_id res chain seq x y z
N MET A 1 -7.59 -13.51 27.55
CA MET A 1 -6.66 -12.58 28.24
C MET A 1 -5.53 -12.11 27.32
N ARG A 2 -4.72 -13.02 26.73
CA ARG A 2 -3.59 -12.66 25.84
C ARG A 2 -3.95 -11.79 24.62
N ASP A 3 -5.05 -12.09 23.92
CA ASP A 3 -5.45 -11.29 22.74
C ASP A 3 -5.90 -9.86 23.10
N ARG A 4 -6.44 -9.65 24.31
CA ARG A 4 -6.78 -8.30 24.81
C ARG A 4 -5.52 -7.50 25.10
N LEU A 5 -4.53 -8.11 25.76
CA LEU A 5 -3.24 -7.46 26.04
C LEU A 5 -2.51 -7.02 24.76
N LEU A 6 -2.48 -7.86 23.72
CA LEU A 6 -1.83 -7.50 22.44
C LEU A 6 -2.58 -6.36 21.72
N ARG A 7 -3.91 -6.38 21.75
CA ARG A 7 -4.72 -5.30 21.21
C ARG A 7 -4.50 -4.00 21.96
N ASP A 8 -4.70 -4.03 23.27
CA ASP A 8 -4.69 -2.85 24.11
C ASP A 8 -3.27 -2.25 24.13
N GLY A 9 -2.23 -3.08 24.16
CA GLY A 9 -0.84 -2.66 23.99
C GLY A 9 -0.56 -1.99 22.64
N PHE A 10 -1.10 -2.53 21.53
CA PHE A 10 -0.98 -1.88 20.22
C PHE A 10 -1.69 -0.52 20.20
N VAL A 11 -2.91 -0.44 20.75
CA VAL A 11 -3.69 0.80 20.80
C VAL A 11 -2.96 1.86 21.62
N ILE A 12 -2.43 1.50 22.79
CA ILE A 12 -1.63 2.42 23.62
C ILE A 12 -0.42 2.93 22.84
N LEU A 13 0.30 2.03 22.15
CA LEU A 13 1.46 2.41 21.33
C LEU A 13 1.07 3.37 20.20
N ALA A 14 -0.02 3.08 19.48
CA ALA A 14 -0.52 3.95 18.40
C ALA A 14 -0.96 5.33 18.93
N VAL A 15 -1.61 5.38 20.10
CA VAL A 15 -1.96 6.64 20.77
C VAL A 15 -0.71 7.41 21.17
N ALA A 16 0.31 6.76 21.71
CA ALA A 16 1.57 7.40 22.06
C ALA A 16 2.25 7.99 20.81
N PHE A 17 2.31 7.25 19.71
CA PHE A 17 2.81 7.73 18.42
C PHE A 17 2.06 8.96 17.90
N VAL A 18 0.73 8.97 17.99
CA VAL A 18 -0.09 10.13 17.62
C VAL A 18 0.20 11.32 18.53
N ALA A 19 0.26 11.10 19.85
CA ALA A 19 0.57 12.15 20.83
C ALA A 19 1.94 12.78 20.58
N LEU A 20 2.96 11.96 20.28
CA LEU A 20 4.30 12.45 19.94
C LEU A 20 4.30 13.37 18.71
N ARG A 21 3.45 13.11 17.70
CA ARG A 21 3.28 14.02 16.53
C ARG A 21 2.64 15.32 16.95
N LEU A 22 1.53 15.24 17.71
CA LEU A 22 0.77 16.41 18.15
C LEU A 22 1.59 17.35 19.04
N LEU A 23 2.46 16.78 19.88
CA LEU A 23 3.38 17.50 20.75
C LEU A 23 4.69 17.92 20.06
N ALA A 24 4.84 17.65 18.76
CA ALA A 24 6.01 17.96 17.96
C ALA A 24 7.34 17.48 18.59
N ILE A 25 7.34 16.29 19.20
CA ILE A 25 8.53 15.73 19.86
C ILE A 25 9.52 15.19 18.83
N LYS A 26 10.77 15.68 18.83
CA LYS A 26 11.82 15.18 17.93
C LYS A 26 12.42 13.85 18.41
N PRO A 27 12.85 12.96 17.49
CA PRO A 27 12.78 13.07 16.02
C PRO A 27 11.40 12.68 15.45
N TRP A 28 10.43 12.31 16.29
CA TRP A 28 9.11 11.85 15.85
C TRP A 28 8.30 12.91 15.10
N ALA A 29 8.58 14.20 15.25
CA ALA A 29 7.93 15.25 14.46
C ALA A 29 8.32 15.23 12.96
N ASP A 30 9.48 14.67 12.61
CA ASP A 30 10.11 14.86 11.30
C ASP A 30 9.71 13.75 10.29
N SER A 31 8.42 13.69 9.93
CA SER A 31 7.90 12.72 8.95
C SER A 31 8.31 13.08 7.53
N VAL A 32 9.34 12.44 6.98
CA VAL A 32 9.85 12.76 5.62
C VAL A 32 8.78 12.63 4.53
N ASP A 33 8.09 11.49 4.45
CA ASP A 33 7.15 11.22 3.36
C ASP A 33 5.83 11.95 3.55
N ALA A 34 5.29 11.96 4.78
CA ALA A 34 4.08 12.71 5.07
C ALA A 34 4.29 14.23 4.93
N TYR A 35 5.49 14.75 5.19
CA TYR A 35 5.81 16.14 4.90
C TYR A 35 5.72 16.43 3.40
N ALA A 36 6.23 15.54 2.54
CA ALA A 36 6.12 15.68 1.08
C ALA A 36 4.65 15.75 0.61
N TYR A 37 3.75 15.07 1.31
CA TYR A 37 2.31 15.13 1.03
C TYR A 37 1.72 16.47 1.46
N TRP A 38 2.08 16.92 2.65
CA TRP A 38 1.58 18.17 3.23
C TRP A 38 2.02 19.42 2.44
N THR A 39 3.23 19.43 1.87
CA THR A 39 3.74 20.54 1.07
C THR A 39 3.04 20.71 -0.28
N THR A 40 2.19 19.76 -0.70
CA THR A 40 1.38 19.92 -1.93
C THR A 40 0.42 21.11 -1.87
N ARG A 41 0.11 21.62 -0.68
CA ARG A 41 -0.69 22.83 -0.44
C ARG A 41 -0.17 24.07 -1.18
N ASP A 42 1.14 24.12 -1.45
CA ASP A 42 1.77 25.27 -2.09
C ASP A 42 1.54 25.28 -3.62
N GLY A 43 0.97 24.22 -4.19
CA GLY A 43 0.69 24.06 -5.63
C GLY A 43 1.93 23.85 -6.51
N VAL A 44 3.13 24.14 -6.00
CA VAL A 44 4.41 24.08 -6.72
C VAL A 44 5.26 22.89 -6.23
N PHE A 45 4.69 21.68 -6.27
CA PHE A 45 5.31 20.49 -5.68
C PHE A 45 6.12 19.61 -6.65
N TYR A 46 6.05 19.85 -7.97
CA TYR A 46 6.85 19.12 -8.97
C TYR A 46 8.09 19.83 -9.46
N GLN A 47 8.22 21.16 -9.24
CA GLN A 47 9.29 21.98 -9.84
C GLN A 47 10.70 21.46 -9.51
N TYR A 48 10.88 20.84 -8.35
CA TYR A 48 12.15 20.30 -7.90
C TYR A 48 12.05 18.84 -7.43
N ALA A 49 10.98 18.15 -7.83
CA ALA A 49 10.74 16.77 -7.47
C ALA A 49 11.64 15.86 -8.31
N THR A 50 12.54 15.14 -7.63
CA THR A 50 13.44 14.18 -8.26
C THR A 50 13.45 12.89 -7.45
N THR A 51 13.55 11.76 -8.14
CA THR A 51 13.62 10.46 -7.48
C THR A 51 14.88 10.36 -6.61
N GLY A 52 14.71 9.88 -5.39
CA GLY A 52 15.79 9.75 -4.41
C GLY A 52 16.11 11.01 -3.62
N ARG A 53 15.36 12.10 -3.80
CA ARG A 53 15.43 13.29 -2.94
C ARG A 53 14.47 13.18 -1.76
N ILE A 54 14.98 13.39 -0.55
CA ILE A 54 14.19 13.48 0.69
C ILE A 54 13.07 14.52 0.53
N GLY A 55 11.84 14.12 0.83
CA GLY A 55 10.68 15.03 0.85
C GLY A 55 10.14 15.42 -0.53
N ALA A 56 10.59 14.80 -1.61
CA ALA A 56 10.05 15.05 -2.95
C ALA A 56 8.68 14.38 -3.14
N TYR A 57 7.71 15.13 -3.67
CA TYR A 57 6.41 14.59 -4.05
C TYR A 57 6.48 13.98 -5.45
N LEU A 58 6.37 12.65 -5.52
CA LEU A 58 6.53 11.86 -6.77
C LEU A 58 5.25 11.10 -7.17
N TYR A 59 4.12 11.47 -6.55
CA TYR A 59 2.83 10.80 -6.72
C TYR A 59 1.97 11.55 -7.73
N SER A 60 0.88 10.99 -8.24
CA SER A 60 0.05 11.68 -9.25
C SER A 60 -0.65 12.92 -8.68
N PRO A 61 -1.14 13.83 -9.54
CA PRO A 61 -1.97 14.96 -9.12
C PRO A 61 -3.28 14.52 -8.43
N ALA A 62 -3.84 13.36 -8.81
CA ALA A 62 -5.05 12.83 -8.18
C ALA A 62 -4.86 12.59 -6.68
N PHE A 63 -3.67 12.12 -6.28
CA PHE A 63 -3.36 11.92 -4.87
C PHE A 63 -3.21 13.25 -4.12
N ALA A 64 -2.60 14.26 -4.73
CA ALA A 64 -2.48 15.59 -4.14
C ALA A 64 -3.86 16.23 -3.94
N GLN A 65 -4.74 16.12 -4.95
CA GLN A 65 -6.11 16.61 -4.89
C GLN A 65 -6.94 15.89 -3.82
N ALA A 66 -6.76 14.57 -3.65
CA ALA A 66 -7.41 13.83 -2.56
C ALA A 66 -6.95 14.29 -1.17
N LEU A 67 -5.70 14.77 -1.06
CA LEU A 67 -5.14 15.30 0.18
C LEU A 67 -5.41 16.79 0.39
N ALA A 68 -5.83 17.53 -0.64
CA ALA A 68 -6.07 18.97 -0.61
C ALA A 68 -6.86 19.48 0.62
N PRO A 69 -7.94 18.84 1.10
CA PRO A 69 -8.63 19.33 2.30
C PRO A 69 -7.79 19.17 3.59
N PHE A 70 -6.88 18.21 3.64
CA PHE A 70 -6.09 17.89 4.84
C PHE A 70 -4.79 18.69 4.94
N VAL A 71 -4.20 19.10 3.83
CA VAL A 71 -2.92 19.82 3.82
C VAL A 71 -3.00 21.26 4.37
N TRP A 72 -4.22 21.77 4.58
CA TRP A 72 -4.48 23.02 5.29
C TRP A 72 -4.38 22.89 6.82
N LEU A 73 -4.40 21.66 7.35
CA LEU A 73 -4.20 21.43 8.77
C LEU A 73 -2.76 21.77 9.17
N PRO A 74 -2.51 22.15 10.44
CA PRO A 74 -1.16 22.27 10.95
C PRO A 74 -0.38 20.96 10.72
N LEU A 75 0.90 21.06 10.38
CA LEU A 75 1.74 19.89 10.05
C LEU A 75 1.69 18.79 11.13
N ALA A 76 1.70 19.17 12.40
CA ALA A 76 1.57 18.23 13.52
C ALA A 76 0.26 17.44 13.49
N VAL A 77 -0.86 18.08 13.14
CA VAL A 77 -2.16 17.43 13.01
C VAL A 77 -2.20 16.54 11.78
N PHE A 78 -1.69 17.01 10.63
CA PHE A 78 -1.63 16.22 9.40
C PHE A 78 -0.81 14.93 9.61
N THR A 79 0.40 15.04 10.15
CA THR A 79 1.27 13.89 10.41
C THR A 79 0.73 12.97 11.50
N ALA A 80 0.02 13.50 12.51
CA ALA A 80 -0.71 12.72 13.50
C ALA A 80 -1.84 11.89 12.87
N LEU A 81 -2.66 12.50 12.01
CA LEU A 81 -3.72 11.79 11.28
C LEU A 81 -3.13 10.72 10.36
N TRP A 82 -2.03 11.03 9.68
CA TRP A 82 -1.36 10.07 8.81
C TRP A 82 -0.73 8.89 9.57
N THR A 83 -0.18 9.16 10.75
CA THR A 83 0.33 8.13 11.68
C THR A 83 -0.80 7.24 12.20
N ALA A 84 -1.94 7.84 12.57
CA ALA A 84 -3.13 7.11 12.98
C ALA A 84 -3.66 6.22 11.85
N LEU A 85 -3.69 6.73 10.62
CA LEU A 85 -4.13 5.99 9.44
C LEU A 85 -3.22 4.78 9.15
N ASN A 86 -1.90 4.94 9.19
CA ASN A 86 -0.94 3.85 9.04
C ASN A 86 -1.09 2.79 10.15
N SER A 87 -1.24 3.24 11.41
CA SER A 87 -1.43 2.35 12.55
C SER A 87 -2.76 1.58 12.45
N ALA A 88 -3.83 2.23 11.99
CA ALA A 88 -5.12 1.61 11.75
C ALA A 88 -5.05 0.58 10.61
N ALA A 89 -4.33 0.88 9.52
CA ALA A 89 -4.10 -0.06 8.42
C ALA A 89 -3.33 -1.30 8.90
N LEU A 90 -2.26 -1.12 9.69
CA LEU A 90 -1.51 -2.23 10.27
C LEU A 90 -2.39 -3.10 11.18
N TRP A 91 -3.17 -2.46 12.07
CA TRP A 91 -4.13 -3.17 12.91
C TRP A 91 -5.15 -3.95 12.09
N PHE A 92 -5.71 -3.34 11.06
CA PHE A 92 -6.69 -3.96 10.17
C PHE A 92 -6.14 -5.24 9.53
N ILE A 93 -4.90 -5.21 9.02
CA ILE A 93 -4.25 -6.33 8.32
C ILE A 93 -3.82 -7.44 9.28
N LEU A 94 -3.14 -7.08 10.38
CA LEU A 94 -2.43 -8.05 11.23
C LEU A 94 -3.17 -8.41 12.52
N ARG A 95 -4.13 -7.57 12.95
CA ARG A 95 -4.89 -7.75 14.20
C ARG A 95 -3.96 -8.00 15.38
N ARG A 96 -4.11 -9.12 16.09
CA ARG A 96 -3.23 -9.53 17.21
C ARG A 96 -1.74 -9.57 16.87
N TRP A 97 -1.37 -9.65 15.60
CA TRP A 97 0.03 -9.62 15.15
C TRP A 97 0.57 -8.21 14.90
N ALA A 98 -0.26 -7.17 15.00
CA ALA A 98 0.16 -5.79 14.78
C ALA A 98 1.24 -5.36 15.78
N LEU A 99 1.05 -5.61 17.08
CA LEU A 99 2.05 -5.27 18.10
C LEU A 99 3.41 -5.96 17.88
N PRO A 100 3.50 -7.30 17.77
CA PRO A 100 4.79 -7.95 17.55
C PRO A 100 5.40 -7.59 16.19
N SER A 101 4.60 -7.23 15.18
CA SER A 101 5.12 -6.82 13.87
C SER A 101 5.94 -5.53 13.89
N ILE A 102 5.81 -4.70 14.93
CA ILE A 102 6.63 -3.50 15.10
C ILE A 102 8.13 -3.86 15.22
N LEU A 103 8.46 -5.08 15.68
CA LEU A 103 9.84 -5.58 15.73
C LEU A 103 10.43 -5.83 14.34
N PHE A 104 9.59 -5.99 13.32
CA PHE A 104 10.03 -5.95 11.93
C PHE A 104 10.24 -4.48 11.54
N LEU A 105 11.49 -4.01 11.69
CA LEU A 105 11.88 -2.60 11.57
C LEU A 105 11.31 -1.85 10.35
N PRO A 106 11.12 -2.45 9.16
CA PRO A 106 10.41 -1.79 8.05
C PRO A 106 9.05 -1.21 8.41
N ILE A 107 8.26 -1.89 9.25
CA ILE A 107 6.93 -1.41 9.68
C ILE A 107 7.07 -0.22 10.62
N ALA A 108 8.00 -0.27 11.58
CA ALA A 108 8.26 0.86 12.46
C ALA A 108 8.74 2.08 11.66
N PHE A 109 9.66 1.86 10.73
CA PHE A 109 10.20 2.92 9.88
C PHE A 109 9.13 3.52 8.97
N GLU A 110 8.22 2.71 8.43
CA GLU A 110 7.06 3.17 7.65
C GLU A 110 6.14 4.11 8.45
N ILE A 111 5.86 3.80 9.72
CA ILE A 111 5.03 4.64 10.59
C ILE A 111 5.73 5.96 10.90
N VAL A 112 7.05 5.93 11.11
CA VAL A 112 7.88 7.11 11.38
C VAL A 112 8.02 7.99 10.14
N SER A 113 8.28 7.41 8.98
CA SER A 113 8.43 8.17 7.73
C SER A 113 7.08 8.72 7.25
N GLY A 114 6.01 7.99 7.53
CA GLY A 114 4.66 8.31 7.09
C GLY A 114 4.47 8.09 5.60
N ASN A 115 4.94 6.97 5.06
CA ASN A 115 4.72 6.62 3.65
C ASN A 115 3.31 5.99 3.45
N VAL A 116 3.06 5.43 2.27
CA VAL A 116 1.81 4.81 1.82
C VAL A 116 1.88 3.27 1.75
N HIS A 117 3.00 2.64 2.09
CA HIS A 117 3.21 1.20 1.90
C HIS A 117 2.29 0.33 2.76
N LEU A 118 1.96 0.74 3.99
CA LEU A 118 0.94 0.01 4.79
C LEU A 118 -0.47 0.16 4.19
N LEU A 119 -0.74 1.29 3.51
CA LEU A 119 -1.99 1.45 2.76
C LEU A 119 -2.00 0.58 1.51
N TYR A 120 -0.87 0.37 0.84
CA TYR A 120 -0.76 -0.63 -0.22
C TYR A 120 -1.01 -2.04 0.31
N ALA A 121 -0.42 -2.39 1.46
CA ALA A 121 -0.68 -3.68 2.10
C ALA A 121 -2.18 -3.89 2.34
N ALA A 122 -2.87 -2.89 2.88
CA ALA A 122 -4.31 -2.93 3.10
C ALA A 122 -5.09 -3.02 1.77
N ALA A 123 -4.71 -2.22 0.78
CA ALA A 123 -5.32 -2.19 -0.54
C ALA A 123 -5.17 -3.52 -1.28
N ILE A 124 -4.04 -4.22 -1.16
CA ILE A 124 -3.86 -5.56 -1.75
C ILE A 124 -4.80 -6.57 -1.10
N VAL A 125 -4.89 -6.59 0.24
CA VAL A 125 -5.77 -7.51 0.97
C VAL A 125 -7.23 -7.29 0.58
N VAL A 126 -7.68 -6.03 0.62
CA VAL A 126 -9.06 -5.67 0.28
C VAL A 126 -9.32 -5.78 -1.22
N GLY A 127 -8.30 -5.56 -2.05
CA GLY A 127 -8.37 -5.48 -3.50
C GLY A 127 -8.79 -6.78 -4.19
N PHE A 128 -8.60 -7.94 -3.56
CA PHE A 128 -9.13 -9.20 -4.07
C PHE A 128 -10.67 -9.30 -3.94
N ARG A 129 -11.29 -8.54 -3.03
CA ARG A 129 -12.75 -8.46 -2.88
C ARG A 129 -13.33 -7.18 -3.49
N TRP A 130 -12.59 -6.07 -3.43
CA TRP A 130 -12.98 -4.75 -3.93
C TRP A 130 -11.91 -4.22 -4.89
N PRO A 131 -11.98 -4.57 -6.19
CA PRO A 131 -10.91 -4.30 -7.15
C PRO A 131 -10.59 -2.80 -7.34
N ALA A 132 -11.50 -1.91 -6.99
CA ALA A 132 -11.27 -0.46 -6.98
C ALA A 132 -10.10 -0.04 -6.06
N ALA A 133 -9.78 -0.82 -5.01
CA ALA A 133 -8.67 -0.52 -4.10
C ALA A 133 -7.30 -0.49 -4.80
N TRP A 134 -7.15 -1.17 -5.94
CA TRP A 134 -5.92 -1.14 -6.75
C TRP A 134 -5.62 0.25 -7.35
N ALA A 135 -6.63 1.12 -7.44
CA ALA A 135 -6.45 2.50 -7.92
C ALA A 135 -5.46 3.27 -7.05
N LEU A 136 -5.38 2.95 -5.74
CA LEU A 136 -4.39 3.56 -4.85
C LEU A 136 -2.98 3.41 -5.42
N MET A 137 -2.53 2.18 -5.67
CA MET A 137 -1.19 1.89 -6.17
C MET A 137 -0.95 2.45 -7.58
N LEU A 138 -1.96 2.37 -8.45
CA LEU A 138 -1.89 2.86 -9.83
C LEU A 138 -1.75 4.39 -9.90
N LEU A 139 -2.41 5.12 -9.00
CA LEU A 139 -2.38 6.59 -8.94
C LEU A 139 -1.28 7.14 -8.04
N THR A 140 -0.62 6.33 -7.24
CA THR A 140 0.47 6.81 -6.37
C THR A 140 1.85 6.52 -6.96
N LYS A 141 2.12 5.28 -7.40
CA LYS A 141 3.46 4.87 -7.86
C LYS A 141 3.47 4.08 -9.18
N VAL A 142 2.30 3.81 -9.77
CA VAL A 142 2.11 3.12 -11.05
C VAL A 142 2.56 1.66 -11.06
N THR A 143 3.87 1.38 -11.02
CA THR A 143 4.44 0.03 -11.15
C THR A 143 4.03 -0.96 -10.05
N PRO A 144 3.76 -0.55 -8.80
CA PRO A 144 3.10 -1.41 -7.81
C PRO A 144 1.74 -1.97 -8.26
N GLY A 145 1.12 -1.33 -9.25
CA GLY A 145 -0.08 -1.82 -9.93
C GLY A 145 0.11 -3.16 -10.66
N VAL A 146 1.34 -3.69 -10.80
CA VAL A 146 1.63 -5.02 -11.38
C VAL A 146 0.76 -6.14 -10.79
N GLY A 147 0.32 -6.00 -9.54
CA GLY A 147 -0.56 -6.98 -8.90
C GLY A 147 -1.90 -7.20 -9.63
N ILE A 148 -2.40 -6.25 -10.42
CA ILE A 148 -3.63 -6.43 -11.21
C ILE A 148 -3.48 -7.48 -12.32
N LEU A 149 -2.24 -7.83 -12.70
CA LEU A 149 -1.98 -8.94 -13.64
C LEU A 149 -2.51 -10.26 -13.10
N TRP A 150 -2.72 -10.39 -11.78
CA TRP A 150 -3.45 -11.49 -11.19
C TRP A 150 -4.82 -11.70 -11.86
N PHE A 151 -5.60 -10.62 -12.00
CA PHE A 151 -6.93 -10.67 -12.60
C PHE A 151 -6.85 -11.01 -14.08
N LEU A 152 -5.86 -10.47 -14.78
CA LEU A 152 -5.63 -10.76 -16.20
C LEU A 152 -5.34 -12.25 -16.44
N VAL A 153 -4.36 -12.81 -15.72
CA VAL A 153 -3.95 -14.22 -15.86
C VAL A 153 -5.10 -15.17 -15.54
N ARG A 154 -5.90 -14.83 -14.53
CA ARG A 154 -7.06 -15.63 -14.12
C ARG A 154 -8.33 -15.35 -14.90
N ARG A 155 -8.28 -14.44 -15.87
CA ARG A 155 -9.45 -14.02 -16.67
C ARG A 155 -10.60 -13.49 -15.82
N GLU A 156 -10.28 -12.84 -14.70
CA GLU A 156 -11.23 -12.16 -13.82
C GLU A 156 -11.57 -10.77 -14.39
N TRP A 157 -12.17 -10.76 -15.58
CA TRP A 157 -12.38 -9.56 -16.41
C TRP A 157 -13.14 -8.45 -15.70
N ARG A 158 -14.15 -8.80 -14.91
CA ARG A 158 -14.91 -7.83 -14.12
C ARG A 158 -14.02 -7.11 -13.12
N SER A 159 -13.17 -7.85 -12.40
CA SER A 159 -12.27 -7.28 -11.41
C SER A 159 -11.22 -6.38 -12.07
N LEU A 160 -10.65 -6.83 -13.19
CA LEU A 160 -9.72 -6.05 -13.99
C LEU A 160 -10.38 -4.75 -14.50
N ALA A 161 -11.58 -4.85 -15.07
CA ALA A 161 -12.33 -3.70 -15.58
C ALA A 161 -12.68 -2.70 -14.48
N ILE A 162 -13.05 -3.15 -13.27
CA ILE A 162 -13.31 -2.24 -12.13
C ILE A 162 -12.02 -1.55 -11.69
N ALA A 163 -10.92 -2.30 -11.53
CA ALA A 163 -9.64 -1.74 -11.11
C ALA A 163 -9.16 -0.65 -12.10
N LEU A 164 -9.18 -0.95 -13.39
CA LEU A 164 -8.76 -0.01 -14.44
C LEU A 164 -9.76 1.13 -14.63
N GLY A 165 -11.06 0.82 -14.68
CA GLY A 165 -12.13 1.80 -14.92
C GLY A 165 -12.23 2.84 -13.81
N VAL A 166 -12.16 2.43 -12.53
CA VAL A 166 -12.14 3.38 -11.41
C VAL A 166 -10.87 4.23 -11.42
N THR A 167 -9.71 3.61 -11.69
CA THR A 167 -8.44 4.34 -11.83
C THR A 167 -8.54 5.40 -12.93
N ALA A 168 -9.03 5.03 -14.11
CA ALA A 168 -9.20 5.92 -15.25
C ALA A 168 -10.21 7.04 -14.96
N ALA A 169 -11.32 6.74 -14.27
CA ALA A 169 -12.30 7.74 -13.87
C ALA A 169 -11.72 8.78 -12.91
N ILE A 170 -10.99 8.34 -11.87
CA ILE A 170 -10.33 9.24 -10.92
C ILE A 170 -9.26 10.07 -11.64
N ALA A 171 -8.44 9.44 -12.49
CA ALA A 171 -7.42 10.14 -13.27
C ALA A 171 -8.05 11.16 -14.22
N GLY A 172 -9.16 10.83 -14.89
CA GLY A 172 -9.87 11.71 -15.82
C GLY A 172 -10.46 12.94 -15.12
N VAL A 173 -11.12 12.75 -13.98
CA VAL A 173 -11.61 13.88 -13.16
C VAL A 173 -10.44 14.73 -12.69
N SER A 174 -9.38 14.10 -12.18
CA SER A 174 -8.18 14.79 -11.72
C SER A 174 -7.50 15.60 -12.83
N TYR A 175 -7.45 15.05 -14.04
CA TYR A 175 -6.88 15.69 -15.22
C TYR A 175 -7.72 16.89 -15.67
N ALA A 176 -9.05 16.77 -15.63
CA ALA A 176 -9.94 17.89 -15.92
C ALA A 176 -9.78 19.06 -14.92
N LEU A 177 -9.41 18.77 -13.68
CA LEU A 177 -9.15 19.79 -12.66
C LEU A 177 -7.78 20.50 -12.84
N ASP A 178 -6.74 19.78 -13.27
CA ASP A 178 -5.39 20.34 -13.42
C ASP A 178 -4.51 19.56 -14.41
N ALA A 179 -4.73 19.78 -15.71
CA ALA A 179 -3.97 19.12 -16.77
C ALA A 179 -2.48 19.47 -16.76
N THR A 180 -2.11 20.66 -16.26
CA THR A 180 -0.71 21.11 -16.21
C THR A 180 0.12 20.29 -15.23
N GLN A 181 -0.42 20.00 -14.05
CA GLN A 181 0.28 19.14 -13.08
C GLN A 181 0.39 17.69 -13.58
N TRP A 182 -0.56 17.21 -14.38
CA TRP A 182 -0.46 15.90 -15.03
C TRP A 182 0.67 15.83 -16.05
N ALA A 183 0.84 16.86 -16.88
CA ALA A 183 1.96 16.94 -17.82
C ALA A 183 3.31 16.84 -17.09
N ARG A 184 3.48 17.61 -16.01
CA ARG A 184 4.69 17.58 -15.17
C ARG A 184 4.94 16.22 -14.52
N TRP A 185 3.89 15.57 -14.01
CA TRP A 185 4.05 14.24 -13.42
C TRP A 185 4.46 13.20 -14.47
N ILE A 186 3.91 13.27 -15.69
CA ILE A 186 4.31 12.39 -16.80
C ILE A 186 5.77 12.63 -17.20
N GLU A 187 6.24 13.88 -17.17
CA GLU A 187 7.66 14.21 -17.41
C GLU A 187 8.57 13.55 -16.36
N ILE A 188 8.21 13.60 -15.08
CA ILE A 188 8.93 12.91 -13.99
C ILE A 188 8.98 11.40 -14.26
N LEU A 189 7.83 10.78 -14.60
CA LEU A 189 7.78 9.35 -14.88
C LEU A 189 8.66 8.95 -16.08
N ARG A 190 8.72 9.77 -17.13
CA ARG A 190 9.58 9.52 -18.30
C ARG A 190 11.05 9.67 -17.96
N ALA A 191 11.41 10.70 -17.19
CA ALA A 191 12.77 10.90 -16.71
C ALA A 191 13.24 9.72 -15.84
N ASP A 192 12.37 9.23 -14.95
CA ASP A 192 12.66 8.09 -14.09
C ASP A 192 12.66 6.75 -14.83
N ALA A 193 11.86 6.58 -15.89
CA ALA A 193 11.83 5.33 -16.65
C ALA A 193 13.19 4.95 -17.26
N GLY A 194 14.05 5.93 -17.54
CA GLY A 194 15.41 5.74 -18.07
C GLY A 194 16.51 5.58 -17.02
N GLY A 195 16.21 5.67 -15.71
CA GLY A 195 17.24 5.65 -14.66
C GLY A 195 16.77 5.28 -13.24
N ALA A 196 15.53 4.78 -13.07
CA ALA A 196 14.98 4.39 -11.78
C ALA A 196 15.80 3.25 -11.14
N GLY A 197 16.54 3.60 -10.08
CA GLY A 197 17.44 2.69 -9.36
C GLY A 197 18.88 2.65 -9.86
N GLU A 198 19.23 3.44 -10.89
CA GLU A 198 20.61 3.62 -11.39
C GLU A 198 21.27 4.90 -10.85
N GLY A 199 20.47 5.84 -10.31
CA GLY A 199 20.97 7.10 -9.76
C GLY A 199 21.75 6.93 -8.45
N THR A 200 22.84 7.69 -8.30
CA THR A 200 23.42 7.96 -6.98
C THR A 200 22.44 8.82 -6.20
N PHE A 201 21.69 8.21 -5.28
CA PHE A 201 20.75 8.97 -4.46
C PHE A 201 21.50 9.90 -3.53
N THR A 202 21.05 11.15 -3.45
CA THR A 202 21.55 12.14 -2.47
C THR A 202 21.10 11.79 -1.05
N THR A 203 20.05 10.99 -0.93
CA THR A 203 19.54 10.48 0.35
C THR A 203 20.36 9.30 0.83
N VAL A 204 21.01 9.45 1.99
CA VAL A 204 21.68 8.35 2.70
C VAL A 204 20.61 7.44 3.31
N GLY A 205 20.63 6.16 2.97
CA GLY A 205 19.70 5.17 3.52
C GLY A 205 19.85 3.78 2.91
N GLY A 206 19.18 2.79 3.52
CA GLY A 206 19.11 1.44 2.97
C GLY A 206 18.10 1.38 1.82
N TYR A 207 18.57 1.08 0.63
CA TYR A 207 17.74 0.77 -0.53
C TYR A 207 18.31 -0.42 -1.30
N LEU A 208 17.50 -1.03 -2.16
CA LEU A 208 17.94 -2.09 -3.06
C LEU A 208 18.56 -1.46 -4.33
N PRO A 209 19.88 -1.55 -4.56
CA PRO A 209 20.57 -0.91 -5.69
C PRO A 209 20.45 -1.77 -6.95
N ILE A 210 19.23 -2.14 -7.32
CA ILE A 210 18.92 -2.88 -8.54
C ILE A 210 17.96 -2.04 -9.37
N ALA A 211 18.29 -1.87 -10.66
CA ALA A 211 17.44 -1.15 -11.61
C ALA A 211 16.01 -1.71 -11.65
N LEU A 212 15.04 -0.85 -11.96
CA LEU A 212 13.62 -1.21 -11.95
C LEU A 212 13.27 -2.30 -12.97
N ALA A 213 13.80 -2.23 -14.19
CA ALA A 213 13.43 -3.14 -15.29
C ALA A 213 13.60 -4.64 -14.95
N PRO A 214 14.76 -5.13 -14.48
CA PRO A 214 14.91 -6.54 -14.12
C PRO A 214 14.02 -6.92 -12.94
N ARG A 215 13.84 -6.04 -11.95
CA ARG A 215 12.93 -6.30 -10.82
C ARG A 215 11.49 -6.40 -11.26
N LEU A 216 11.06 -5.56 -12.20
CA LEU A 216 9.71 -5.57 -12.75
C LEU A 216 9.45 -6.84 -13.55
N ALA A 217 10.42 -7.32 -14.33
CA ALA A 217 10.32 -8.62 -15.01
C ALA A 217 10.12 -9.76 -14.01
N VAL A 218 10.91 -9.79 -12.93
CA VAL A 218 10.74 -10.78 -11.85
C VAL A 218 9.40 -10.61 -11.15
N ALA A 219 8.95 -9.38 -10.88
CA ALA A 219 7.65 -9.10 -10.28
C ALA A 219 6.50 -9.67 -11.13
N VAL A 220 6.54 -9.49 -12.45
CA VAL A 220 5.57 -10.06 -13.39
C VAL A 220 5.56 -11.59 -13.29
N VAL A 221 6.72 -12.24 -13.32
CA VAL A 221 6.83 -13.70 -13.15
C VAL A 221 6.22 -14.14 -11.83
N VAL A 222 6.50 -13.45 -10.73
CA VAL A 222 5.94 -13.76 -9.41
C VAL A 222 4.42 -13.62 -9.40
N VAL A 223 3.83 -12.56 -9.98
CA VAL A 223 2.35 -12.42 -10.05
C VAL A 223 1.73 -13.51 -10.92
N VAL A 224 2.34 -13.84 -12.06
CA VAL A 224 1.87 -14.93 -12.93
C VAL A 224 1.88 -16.25 -12.18
N LEU A 225 2.98 -16.60 -11.51
CA LEU A 225 3.06 -17.82 -10.70
C LEU A 225 2.08 -17.80 -9.53
N ALA A 226 1.90 -16.64 -8.87
CA ALA A 226 0.92 -16.46 -7.82
C ALA A 226 -0.49 -16.78 -8.33
N ALA A 227 -0.85 -16.23 -9.48
CA ALA A 227 -2.15 -16.38 -10.10
C ALA A 227 -2.42 -17.83 -10.55
N LEU A 228 -1.44 -18.47 -11.19
CA LEU A 228 -1.51 -19.86 -11.67
C LEU A 228 -1.56 -20.88 -10.52
N THR A 229 -0.94 -20.58 -9.37
CA THR A 229 -0.88 -21.49 -8.22
C THR A 229 -1.86 -21.14 -7.10
N ASP A 230 -2.73 -20.14 -7.32
CA ASP A 230 -3.69 -19.62 -6.35
C ASP A 230 -3.04 -19.18 -5.01
N ARG A 231 -1.87 -18.54 -5.10
CA ARG A 231 -1.07 -18.08 -3.96
C ARG A 231 -1.09 -16.56 -3.85
N ARG A 232 -2.21 -15.98 -3.40
CA ARG A 232 -2.38 -14.53 -3.24
C ARG A 232 -1.28 -13.87 -2.40
N TRP A 233 -0.71 -14.58 -1.41
CA TRP A 233 0.37 -14.07 -0.56
C TRP A 233 1.69 -13.77 -1.30
N LEU A 234 1.86 -14.24 -2.54
CA LEU A 234 3.00 -13.88 -3.39
C LEU A 234 2.82 -12.51 -4.06
N VAL A 235 1.59 -12.00 -4.16
CA VAL A 235 1.33 -10.70 -4.81
C VAL A 235 1.99 -9.52 -4.08
N PRO A 236 1.93 -9.40 -2.74
CA PRO A 236 2.70 -8.38 -2.02
C PRO A 236 4.20 -8.41 -2.31
N VAL A 237 4.79 -9.60 -2.52
CA VAL A 237 6.21 -9.75 -2.86
C VAL A 237 6.50 -9.13 -4.23
N ALA A 238 5.67 -9.43 -5.23
CA ALA A 238 5.79 -8.81 -6.54
C ALA A 238 5.60 -7.29 -6.49
N VAL A 239 4.64 -6.80 -5.69
CA VAL A 239 4.40 -5.37 -5.51
C VAL A 239 5.64 -4.67 -4.93
N VAL A 240 6.32 -5.25 -3.94
CA VAL A 240 7.58 -4.73 -3.41
C VAL A 240 8.65 -4.67 -4.51
N LEU A 241 8.84 -5.77 -5.26
CA LEU A 241 9.83 -5.81 -6.34
C LEU A 241 9.57 -4.75 -7.41
N ALA A 242 8.30 -4.47 -7.70
CA ALA A 242 7.88 -3.48 -8.67
C ALA A 242 7.91 -2.03 -8.17
N MET A 243 8.26 -1.74 -6.92
CA MET A 243 8.40 -0.35 -6.48
C MET A 243 9.46 0.39 -7.31
N PRO A 244 9.24 1.65 -7.73
CA PRO A 244 10.25 2.40 -8.49
C PRO A 244 11.61 2.43 -7.76
N VAL A 245 11.57 2.71 -6.45
CA VAL A 245 12.70 2.55 -5.53
C VAL A 245 12.23 1.71 -4.34
N VAL A 246 13.01 0.69 -3.99
CA VAL A 246 12.74 -0.17 -2.82
C VAL A 246 13.58 0.32 -1.66
N TRP A 247 12.95 1.10 -0.79
CA TRP A 247 13.52 1.50 0.49
C TRP A 247 13.26 0.43 1.56
N VAL A 248 13.95 0.49 2.69
CA VAL A 248 13.70 -0.44 3.82
C VAL A 248 12.22 -0.47 4.21
N ASN A 249 11.55 0.69 4.31
CA ASN A 249 10.12 0.75 4.66
C ASN A 249 9.20 0.19 3.57
N SER A 250 9.63 0.09 2.30
CA SER A 250 8.84 -0.57 1.26
C SER A 250 8.52 -2.03 1.60
N LEU A 251 9.35 -2.68 2.43
CA LEU A 251 9.08 -4.04 2.91
C LEU A 251 7.86 -4.13 3.84
N ALA A 252 7.33 -3.01 4.35
CA ALA A 252 6.09 -3.00 5.12
C ALA A 252 4.88 -3.53 4.33
N VAL A 253 4.93 -3.46 2.98
CA VAL A 253 3.90 -4.08 2.11
C VAL A 253 3.75 -5.59 2.39
N LEU A 254 4.82 -6.27 2.80
CA LEU A 254 4.83 -7.71 3.10
C LEU A 254 3.94 -8.08 4.30
N ALA A 255 3.47 -7.11 5.10
CA ALA A 255 2.45 -7.35 6.11
C ALA A 255 1.19 -8.00 5.51
N ALA A 256 0.85 -7.70 4.25
CA ALA A 256 -0.27 -8.30 3.54
C ALA A 256 -0.10 -9.82 3.30
N CYS A 257 1.11 -10.36 3.32
CA CYS A 257 1.35 -11.79 3.15
C CYS A 257 0.64 -12.62 4.24
N VAL A 258 0.57 -12.10 5.48
CA VAL A 258 0.04 -12.81 6.64
C VAL A 258 -1.44 -13.18 6.49
N PRO A 259 -2.38 -12.23 6.28
CA PRO A 259 -3.79 -12.58 6.09
C PRO A 259 -4.00 -13.40 4.80
N LEU A 260 -3.35 -13.06 3.69
CA LEU A 260 -3.53 -13.75 2.41
C LEU A 260 -3.04 -15.20 2.42
N TRP A 261 -2.04 -15.50 3.25
CA TRP A 261 -1.58 -16.87 3.46
C TRP A 261 -2.53 -17.67 4.37
N ARG A 262 -3.15 -17.01 5.35
CA ARG A 262 -4.13 -17.65 6.27
C ARG A 262 -5.44 -17.99 5.59
N GLU A 263 -5.93 -17.16 4.68
CA GLU A 263 -7.14 -17.45 3.90
C GLU A 263 -7.04 -18.79 3.16
N ARG A 264 -5.85 -19.14 2.66
CA ARG A 264 -5.60 -20.43 2.00
C ARG A 264 -5.74 -21.64 2.93
N ARG A 265 -5.51 -21.46 4.25
CA ARG A 265 -5.48 -22.56 5.22
C ARG A 265 -6.83 -22.90 5.83
N VAL A 266 -7.86 -22.08 5.62
CA VAL A 266 -9.22 -22.39 6.07
C VAL A 266 -9.89 -23.23 4.98
N PRO A 267 -10.16 -24.54 5.20
CA PRO A 267 -10.93 -25.32 4.26
C PRO A 267 -12.32 -24.69 4.18
N VAL A 268 -12.81 -24.41 2.96
CA VAL A 268 -14.23 -24.15 2.76
C VAL A 268 -14.95 -25.44 3.18
N ALA A 269 -15.64 -25.42 4.32
CA ALA A 269 -16.49 -26.53 4.71
C ALA A 269 -17.46 -26.76 3.54
N ARG A 270 -17.39 -27.95 2.92
CA ARG A 270 -18.39 -28.33 1.92
C ARG A 270 -19.75 -28.33 2.63
N PRO A 271 -20.79 -27.71 2.06
CA PRO A 271 -22.12 -27.88 2.62
C PRO A 271 -22.42 -29.38 2.62
N GLU A 272 -22.67 -29.94 3.79
CA GLU A 272 -23.14 -31.31 3.91
C GLU A 272 -24.42 -31.42 3.09
N THR A 273 -24.39 -32.27 2.07
CA THR A 273 -25.58 -32.66 1.34
C THR A 273 -26.51 -33.36 2.32
N PHE A 274 -27.49 -32.63 2.83
CA PHE A 274 -28.67 -33.20 3.51
C PHE A 274 -29.43 -34.05 2.48
N GLY A 275 -29.05 -35.31 2.36
CA GLY A 275 -29.61 -36.29 1.46
C GLY A 275 -29.54 -37.67 2.08
N GLY A 276 -30.27 -37.86 3.18
CA GLY A 276 -30.44 -39.15 3.84
C GLY A 276 -31.90 -39.36 4.18
N THR A 277 -32.66 -39.95 3.25
CA THR A 277 -33.97 -40.54 3.51
C THR A 277 -33.86 -41.57 4.64
N PRO A 278 -34.70 -41.53 5.69
CA PRO A 278 -34.70 -42.56 6.71
C PRO A 278 -35.36 -43.84 6.18
N PRO A 279 -34.87 -45.04 6.55
CA PRO A 279 -35.49 -46.29 6.12
C PRO A 279 -36.83 -46.50 6.84
N LEU A 280 -37.84 -46.82 6.04
CA LEU A 280 -39.16 -47.25 6.47
C LEU A 280 -39.08 -48.63 7.16
N GLY A 281 -39.60 -48.68 8.39
CA GLY A 281 -40.30 -49.85 8.92
C GLY A 281 -39.46 -50.94 9.59
N ALA A 282 -39.66 -51.11 10.90
CA ALA A 282 -40.36 -52.29 11.44
C ALA A 282 -40.54 -52.11 12.97
N ARG A 283 -41.81 -52.01 13.39
CA ARG A 283 -42.25 -52.35 14.75
C ARG A 283 -42.48 -53.87 14.81
N PRO A 284 -42.37 -54.47 16.00
CA PRO A 284 -43.58 -54.70 16.78
C PRO A 284 -43.71 -53.79 18.01
#